data_AF-A0A328DPV2-F1
#
_entry.id   AF-A0A328DPV2-F1
#
_cell.length_a   1.000
_cell.length_b   1.000
_cell.length_c   1.000
_cell.angle_alpha   90.00
_cell.angle_beta   90.00
_cell.angle_gamma   90.00
#
_symmetry.space_group_name_H-M   'P 1'
#
loop_
_entity.id
_entity.type
_entity.pdbx_description
1 polymer ?
#
loop_
_entity_poly.entity_id
_entity_poly.type
_entity_poly.pdbx_seq_one_letter_code
_entity_poly.pdbx_strand_id
1 'polypeptide(L)'
;MVPSSNELLYRGEGKASKELNEEPYESGSKSDLSVNFSTITPKKPNSALRKVARVRLTSGFEITAYIPGIGHNLQEHSVVLVRGGRVKDLPGVRYHIVRGTLDAVGVKDRQQGRSKYGVLQKKKTKSDPIYRNRLVNMLVNRILKHGKKSLAYQIMYRAVKTIQQNTEKNPLSVLRQAIRGVTPDLTVKARRVSGSTHQVPIEIRSTQGKALFVRWLLAASRKRPGRDMAFKLSSELVDAAKGRGDAIRKKEETHRMAEANRAFAHFR
;
A
#
# COMPACT_ATOMS: atom_id res chain seq x y z
N MET A 1 -36.74 45.25 -1.86
CA MET A 1 -36.12 46.55 -1.52
C MET A 1 -35.20 46.34 -0.33
N VAL A 2 -33.92 46.71 -0.48
CA VAL A 2 -32.93 46.89 0.61
C VAL A 2 -32.05 48.05 0.14
N PRO A 3 -31.95 49.14 0.91
CA PRO A 3 -30.67 49.55 1.53
C PRO A 3 -30.88 50.23 2.91
N SER A 4 -29.90 50.59 3.76
CA SER A 4 -28.47 50.21 3.94
C SER A 4 -27.89 50.98 5.15
N SER A 5 -26.74 50.55 5.70
CA SER A 5 -25.74 51.41 6.39
C SER A 5 -26.14 52.02 7.75
N ASN A 6 -25.28 52.31 8.73
CA ASN A 6 -23.92 51.91 9.19
C ASN A 6 -23.57 52.95 10.29
N GLU A 7 -23.02 52.53 11.44
CA GLU A 7 -22.02 53.22 12.31
C GLU A 7 -21.94 52.46 13.66
N LEU A 8 -20.78 51.95 14.12
CA LEU A 8 -19.69 52.60 14.90
C LEU A 8 -20.18 53.14 16.28
N LEU A 9 -19.56 52.93 17.48
CA LEU A 9 -18.30 52.31 17.94
C LEU A 9 -18.33 51.97 19.47
N TYR A 10 -17.60 50.92 19.89
CA TYR A 10 -16.77 50.72 21.12
C TYR A 10 -17.00 51.41 22.50
N ARG A 11 -17.09 50.56 23.56
CA ARG A 11 -16.26 50.44 24.82
C ARG A 11 -17.14 49.87 25.96
N GLY A 12 -16.80 48.78 26.66
CA GLY A 12 -15.72 48.61 27.66
C GLY A 12 -16.31 48.85 29.07
N GLU A 13 -16.10 48.09 30.15
CA GLU A 13 -15.29 46.91 30.50
C GLU A 13 -16.05 46.14 31.63
N GLY A 14 -15.69 44.98 32.21
CA GLY A 14 -14.54 44.07 32.09
C GLY A 14 -14.17 43.46 33.45
N LYS A 15 -14.51 42.18 33.72
CA LYS A 15 -14.01 41.39 34.88
C LYS A 15 -13.68 39.97 34.47
N ALA A 16 -12.50 39.49 34.86
CA ALA A 16 -11.86 38.32 34.25
C ALA A 16 -12.33 36.97 34.81
N SER A 17 -12.77 36.09 33.92
CA SER A 17 -12.82 34.65 34.14
C SER A 17 -11.44 34.03 33.83
N LYS A 18 -10.93 33.16 34.72
CA LYS A 18 -9.71 32.38 34.43
C LYS A 18 -9.97 31.41 33.29
N GLU A 19 -9.35 31.62 32.14
CA GLU A 19 -9.32 30.67 31.04
C GLU A 19 -8.53 29.42 31.47
N LEU A 20 -9.20 28.26 31.44
CA LEU A 20 -8.52 26.97 31.42
C LEU A 20 -8.08 26.71 29.99
N ASN A 21 -6.78 26.83 29.73
CA ASN A 21 -6.18 26.54 28.43
C ASN A 21 -6.26 25.03 28.12
N GLU A 22 -7.40 24.58 27.61
CA GLU A 22 -7.51 23.29 26.92
C GLU A 22 -6.94 23.42 25.51
N GLU A 23 -5.61 23.27 25.38
CA GLU A 23 -5.00 23.11 24.06
C GLU A 23 -5.53 21.84 23.37
N PRO A 24 -5.91 21.90 22.08
CA PRO A 24 -6.46 20.75 21.38
C PRO A 24 -5.41 19.65 21.26
N TYR A 25 -5.74 18.47 21.78
CA TYR A 25 -4.83 17.34 21.84
C TYR A 25 -4.59 16.72 20.44
N GLU A 26 -3.72 17.32 19.65
CA GLU A 26 -3.37 16.81 18.32
C GLU A 26 -2.90 15.35 18.39
N SER A 27 -3.63 14.47 17.72
CA SER A 27 -3.23 13.06 17.54
C SER A 27 -2.14 12.91 16.45
N GLY A 28 -1.16 13.81 16.46
CA GLY A 28 -0.01 13.83 15.56
C GLY A 28 0.91 12.63 15.77
N SER A 29 1.34 12.03 14.66
CA SER A 29 2.41 11.02 14.67
C SER A 29 3.73 11.70 14.32
N LYS A 30 4.67 11.75 15.26
CA LYS A 30 5.98 12.40 15.08
C LYS A 30 7.07 11.34 14.80
N SER A 31 8.08 11.73 14.01
CA SER A 31 9.19 10.88 13.55
C SER A 31 10.49 11.31 14.22
N ASP A 32 11.05 10.45 15.06
CA ASP A 32 11.93 10.86 16.15
C ASP A 32 13.05 9.84 16.41
N LEU A 33 14.11 10.25 17.13
CA LEU A 33 15.30 9.42 17.37
C LEU A 33 15.18 8.63 18.69
N SER A 34 15.31 7.30 18.67
CA SER A 34 15.39 6.51 19.90
C SER A 34 16.80 6.57 20.49
N VAL A 35 16.90 6.95 21.76
CA VAL A 35 18.17 7.21 22.46
C VAL A 35 18.61 5.99 23.26
N ASN A 36 17.72 5.38 24.05
CA ASN A 36 18.03 4.27 24.96
C ASN A 36 16.86 3.28 25.09
N PHE A 37 17.15 2.01 25.36
CA PHE A 37 16.13 0.96 25.59
C PHE A 37 16.20 0.41 27.01
N SER A 38 15.05 0.17 27.63
CA SER A 38 14.99 -0.43 28.97
C SER A 38 13.74 -1.30 29.14
N THR A 39 13.62 -1.95 30.29
CA THR A 39 12.41 -2.68 30.68
C THR A 39 11.82 -2.08 31.95
N ILE A 40 10.48 -2.00 32.00
CA ILE A 40 9.73 -1.49 33.16
C ILE A 40 8.74 -2.56 33.62
N THR A 41 8.67 -2.74 34.94
CA THR A 41 7.70 -3.61 35.60
C THR A 41 6.28 -3.04 35.44
N PRO A 42 5.31 -3.81 34.92
CA PRO A 42 3.93 -3.35 34.81
C PRO A 42 3.24 -3.23 36.18
N LYS A 43 2.11 -2.52 36.20
CA LYS A 43 1.17 -2.55 37.32
C LYS A 43 0.58 -3.96 37.48
N LYS A 44 0.44 -4.41 38.72
CA LYS A 44 -0.39 -5.58 39.11
C LYS A 44 -1.79 -5.42 38.47
N PRO A 45 -2.43 -6.50 37.98
CA PRO A 45 -2.10 -7.92 38.16
C PRO A 45 -1.05 -8.48 37.18
N ASN A 46 -0.60 -7.70 36.19
CA ASN A 46 0.39 -8.19 35.22
C ASN A 46 1.78 -8.29 35.85
N SER A 47 2.55 -9.32 35.49
CA SER A 47 3.94 -9.55 35.95
C SER A 47 4.99 -9.44 34.84
N ALA A 48 4.62 -9.67 33.57
CA ALA A 48 5.55 -9.71 32.46
C ALA A 48 6.13 -8.32 32.11
N LEU A 49 7.46 -8.17 32.26
CA LEU A 49 8.22 -6.95 31.96
C LEU A 49 7.87 -6.36 30.59
N ARG A 50 7.79 -5.03 30.52
CA ARG A 50 7.46 -4.28 29.30
C ARG A 50 8.69 -3.56 28.77
N LYS A 51 8.99 -3.76 27.48
CA LYS A 51 10.07 -3.04 26.79
C LYS A 51 9.64 -1.62 26.46
N VAL A 52 10.48 -0.65 26.80
CA VAL A 52 10.27 0.78 26.52
C VAL A 52 11.53 1.37 25.88
N ALA A 53 11.35 2.45 25.12
CA ALA A 53 12.45 3.25 24.60
C ALA A 53 12.32 4.68 25.13
N ARG A 54 13.44 5.31 25.46
CA ARG A 54 13.53 6.76 25.59
C ARG A 54 13.75 7.34 24.21
N VAL A 55 12.84 8.19 23.77
CA VAL A 55 12.81 8.75 22.42
C VAL A 55 12.91 10.26 22.55
N ARG A 56 13.86 10.88 21.83
CA ARG A 56 14.00 12.32 21.75
C ARG A 56 13.22 12.80 20.54
N LEU A 57 12.16 13.57 20.81
CA LEU A 57 11.31 14.15 19.79
C LEU A 57 12.08 15.18 18.97
N THR A 58 11.68 15.36 17.72
CA THR A 58 12.06 16.49 16.85
C THR A 58 11.87 17.85 17.52
N SER A 59 10.89 17.98 18.42
CA SER A 59 10.67 19.16 19.28
C SER A 59 11.62 19.26 20.48
N GLY A 60 12.74 18.55 20.49
CA GLY A 60 13.75 18.56 21.56
C GLY A 60 13.40 17.74 22.82
N PHE A 61 12.12 17.67 23.19
CA PHE A 61 11.61 16.94 24.36
C PHE A 61 11.92 15.43 24.34
N GLU A 62 12.31 14.90 25.50
CA GLU A 62 12.42 13.45 25.70
C GLU A 62 11.14 12.84 26.25
N ILE A 63 10.75 11.69 25.69
CA ILE A 63 9.59 10.91 26.14
C ILE A 63 9.98 9.45 26.37
N THR A 64 9.26 8.77 27.26
CA THR A 64 9.31 7.30 27.33
C THR A 64 8.14 6.73 26.54
N ALA A 65 8.44 5.87 25.56
CA ALA A 65 7.47 5.25 24.67
C ALA A 65 7.51 3.71 24.80
N TYR A 66 6.33 3.08 24.89
CA TYR A 66 6.22 1.62 24.95
C TYR A 66 6.45 0.98 23.58
N ILE A 67 7.22 -0.11 23.56
CA ILE A 67 7.54 -0.90 22.36
C ILE A 67 6.55 -2.07 22.26
N PRO A 68 5.58 -2.06 21.33
CA PRO A 68 4.57 -3.10 21.28
C PRO A 68 5.10 -4.37 20.59
N GLY A 69 5.12 -5.46 21.33
CA GLY A 69 5.44 -6.80 20.81
C GLY A 69 6.18 -7.67 21.82
N ILE A 70 6.67 -8.82 21.36
CA ILE A 70 7.52 -9.73 22.15
C ILE A 70 9.01 -9.36 21.95
N GLY A 71 9.36 -8.80 20.80
CA GLY A 71 10.70 -8.31 20.47
C GLY A 71 10.69 -7.13 19.50
N HIS A 72 11.88 -6.57 19.29
CA HIS A 72 12.19 -5.44 18.40
C HIS A 72 13.62 -5.55 17.87
N ASN A 73 13.90 -4.83 16.78
CA ASN A 73 15.21 -4.71 16.13
C ASN A 73 15.64 -3.22 16.10
N LEU A 74 15.28 -2.47 17.15
CA LEU A 74 15.70 -1.08 17.27
C LEU A 74 17.09 -1.06 17.91
N GLN A 75 17.96 -0.24 17.35
CA GLN A 75 19.30 0.05 17.84
C GLN A 75 19.33 1.49 18.37
N GLU A 76 20.40 1.85 19.08
CA GLU A 76 20.64 3.25 19.45
C GLU A 76 20.63 4.12 18.18
N HIS A 77 20.05 5.31 18.29
CA HIS A 77 19.81 6.24 17.18
C HIS A 77 18.88 5.74 16.05
N SER A 78 18.16 4.63 16.21
CA SER A 78 17.09 4.26 15.25
C SER A 78 15.98 5.32 15.18
N VAL A 79 15.45 5.57 13.98
CA VAL A 79 14.37 6.52 13.75
C VAL A 79 13.02 5.79 13.86
N VAL A 80 12.16 6.27 14.73
CA VAL A 80 10.87 5.66 15.06
C VAL A 80 9.72 6.64 14.94
N LEU A 81 8.54 6.14 14.58
CA LEU A 81 7.31 6.93 14.60
C LEU A 81 6.61 6.71 15.93
N VAL A 82 6.26 7.77 16.64
CA VAL A 82 5.57 7.69 17.95
C VAL A 82 4.14 8.22 17.84
N ARG A 83 3.21 7.52 18.48
CA ARG A 83 1.82 7.96 18.67
C ARG A 83 1.50 8.20 20.14
N GLY A 84 0.66 9.20 20.42
CA GLY A 84 0.06 9.40 21.74
C GLY A 84 -0.83 8.22 22.15
N GLY A 85 -0.95 8.02 23.47
CA GLY A 85 -1.87 7.06 24.08
C GLY A 85 -1.30 6.41 25.33
N ARG A 86 -2.02 6.52 26.45
CA ARG A 86 -1.63 5.90 27.74
C ARG A 86 -1.52 4.38 27.62
N VAL A 87 -0.38 3.83 28.05
CA VAL A 87 -0.23 2.40 28.28
C VAL A 87 -0.97 2.05 29.57
N LYS A 88 -1.99 1.18 29.51
CA LYS A 88 -2.77 0.80 30.70
C LYS A 88 -1.87 0.22 31.82
N ASP A 89 -0.94 -0.63 31.43
CA ASP A 89 -0.07 -1.39 32.34
C ASP A 89 1.10 -0.59 32.91
N LEU A 90 1.48 0.56 32.35
CA LEU A 90 2.70 1.27 32.75
C LEU A 90 2.39 2.64 33.37
N PRO A 91 2.88 2.93 34.59
CA PRO A 91 2.83 4.29 35.12
C PRO A 91 3.72 5.21 34.26
N GLY A 92 3.32 6.48 34.11
CA GLY A 92 4.08 7.50 33.36
C GLY A 92 4.12 7.36 31.83
N VAL A 93 4.01 6.16 31.26
CA VAL A 93 4.20 5.94 29.81
C VAL A 93 2.92 6.31 29.02
N ARG A 94 2.95 7.50 28.41
CA ARG A 94 1.85 8.10 27.62
C ARG A 94 1.96 7.93 26.10
N TYR A 95 3.00 7.23 25.64
CA TYR A 95 3.32 7.10 24.21
C TYR A 95 3.57 5.65 23.80
N HIS A 96 3.37 5.37 22.52
CA HIS A 96 3.65 4.07 21.91
C HIS A 96 4.46 4.26 20.63
N ILE A 97 5.50 3.44 20.45
CA ILE A 97 6.15 3.31 19.14
C ILE A 97 5.19 2.60 18.17
N VAL A 98 5.04 3.17 16.99
CA VAL A 98 4.32 2.58 15.86
C VAL A 98 5.25 1.57 15.18
N ARG A 99 4.76 0.34 14.97
CA ARG A 99 5.51 -0.73 14.29
C ARG A 99 5.05 -0.83 12.84
N GLY A 100 5.93 -1.31 11.96
CA GLY A 100 5.71 -1.38 10.50
C GLY A 100 6.07 -0.09 9.75
N THR A 101 6.75 0.84 10.40
CA THR A 101 7.10 2.18 9.90
C THR A 101 8.49 2.57 10.36
N LEU A 102 9.27 3.24 9.49
CA LEU A 102 10.67 3.59 9.74
C LEU A 102 11.46 2.34 10.18
N ASP A 103 12.34 2.44 11.17
CA ASP A 103 13.19 1.31 11.60
C ASP A 103 12.44 0.29 12.48
N ALA A 104 11.22 0.62 12.92
CA ALA A 104 10.41 -0.20 13.81
C ALA A 104 9.71 -1.37 13.07
N VAL A 105 10.48 -2.36 12.58
CA VAL A 105 10.00 -3.55 11.83
C VAL A 105 8.78 -4.25 12.47
N GLY A 106 7.80 -4.67 11.67
CA GLY A 106 6.59 -5.36 12.18
C GLY A 106 6.84 -6.76 12.78
N VAL A 107 5.96 -7.19 13.70
CA VAL A 107 6.04 -8.52 14.34
C VAL A 107 5.41 -9.60 13.44
N LYS A 108 6.26 -10.38 12.74
CA LYS A 108 5.93 -11.31 11.62
C LYS A 108 4.59 -12.07 11.75
N ASP A 109 4.32 -12.66 12.92
CA ASP A 109 3.16 -13.56 13.10
C ASP A 109 1.91 -12.86 13.64
N ARG A 110 2.00 -11.58 14.02
CA ARG A 110 0.84 -10.79 14.52
C ARG A 110 0.06 -10.13 13.40
N GLN A 111 -0.46 -10.97 12.52
CA GLN A 111 -1.30 -10.62 11.38
C GLN A 111 -2.74 -10.35 11.84
N GLN A 112 -3.12 -9.08 11.99
CA GLN A 112 -4.51 -8.63 12.24
C GLN A 112 -4.86 -7.45 11.31
N GLY A 113 -6.14 -7.28 10.98
CA GLY A 113 -6.60 -6.33 9.95
C GLY A 113 -6.29 -4.84 10.24
N ARG A 114 -6.12 -4.48 11.51
CA ARG A 114 -5.65 -3.17 12.01
C ARG A 114 -4.44 -3.36 12.94
N SER A 115 -3.43 -4.13 12.53
CA SER A 115 -2.39 -4.59 13.47
C SER A 115 -1.54 -3.43 14.04
N LYS A 116 -1.66 -3.21 15.37
CA LYS A 116 -0.75 -2.36 16.17
C LYS A 116 0.73 -2.73 16.02
N TYR A 117 1.00 -3.93 15.50
CA TYR A 117 2.31 -4.54 15.34
C TYR A 117 2.86 -4.45 13.91
N GLY A 118 2.24 -3.69 13.02
CA GLY A 118 2.86 -3.31 11.74
C GLY A 118 2.89 -4.37 10.64
N VAL A 119 2.20 -5.50 10.81
CA VAL A 119 2.13 -6.56 9.80
C VAL A 119 0.74 -6.63 9.21
N LEU A 120 0.64 -6.22 7.95
CA LEU A 120 -0.59 -6.31 7.16
C LEU A 120 -0.96 -7.79 6.94
N GLN A 121 -2.21 -8.16 7.21
CA GLN A 121 -2.71 -9.48 6.81
C GLN A 121 -2.63 -9.64 5.29
N LYS A 122 -1.93 -10.68 4.83
CA LYS A 122 -1.95 -11.08 3.41
C LYS A 122 -3.32 -11.68 3.10
N LYS A 123 -4.22 -10.87 2.52
CA LYS A 123 -5.55 -11.32 2.05
C LYS A 123 -5.40 -12.53 1.13
N LYS A 124 -5.82 -13.72 1.58
CA LYS A 124 -5.85 -14.93 0.74
C LYS A 124 -6.86 -14.72 -0.39
N THR A 125 -6.38 -14.60 -1.63
CA THR A 125 -7.25 -14.50 -2.80
C THR A 125 -8.02 -15.81 -2.99
N LYS A 126 -9.35 -15.75 -2.90
CA LYS A 126 -10.25 -16.88 -3.24
C LYS A 126 -10.01 -17.34 -4.69
N SER A 127 -10.33 -18.58 -4.99
CA SER A 127 -10.39 -19.08 -6.36
C SER A 127 -11.66 -18.59 -7.09
N ASP A 128 -11.64 -18.68 -8.42
CA ASP A 128 -12.81 -18.48 -9.26
C ASP A 128 -13.85 -19.60 -9.07
N PRO A 129 -15.18 -19.33 -9.07
CA PRO A 129 -16.18 -20.38 -8.89
C PRO A 129 -16.20 -21.45 -9.99
N ILE A 130 -16.02 -21.05 -11.25
CA ILE A 130 -16.15 -21.96 -12.41
C ILE A 130 -14.82 -22.66 -12.67
N TYR A 131 -13.77 -21.90 -12.92
CA TYR A 131 -12.47 -22.45 -13.33
C TYR A 131 -11.57 -22.84 -12.14
N ARG A 132 -12.04 -22.68 -10.90
CA ARG A 132 -11.29 -22.92 -9.64
C ARG A 132 -9.92 -22.22 -9.58
N ASN A 133 -9.71 -21.19 -10.41
CA ASN A 133 -8.42 -20.58 -10.67
C ASN A 133 -8.28 -19.21 -9.98
N ARG A 134 -7.20 -19.00 -9.24
CA ARG A 134 -6.92 -17.75 -8.50
C ARG A 134 -6.57 -16.57 -9.42
N LEU A 135 -6.08 -16.81 -10.63
CA LEU A 135 -5.74 -15.77 -11.61
C LEU A 135 -7.00 -15.22 -12.30
N VAL A 136 -7.96 -16.08 -12.62
CA VAL A 136 -9.26 -15.65 -13.17
C VAL A 136 -10.00 -14.77 -12.16
N ASN A 137 -10.07 -15.19 -10.89
CA ASN A 137 -10.64 -14.33 -9.85
C ASN A 137 -9.81 -13.04 -9.63
N MET A 138 -8.49 -13.06 -9.82
CA MET A 138 -7.67 -11.83 -9.77
C MET A 138 -8.05 -10.85 -10.89
N LEU A 139 -8.29 -11.34 -12.11
CA LEU A 139 -8.79 -10.54 -13.24
C LEU A 139 -10.18 -9.97 -12.94
N VAL A 140 -11.14 -10.80 -12.50
CA VAL A 140 -12.49 -10.36 -12.13
C VAL A 140 -12.47 -9.24 -11.08
N ASN A 141 -11.66 -9.39 -10.03
CA ASN A 141 -11.52 -8.35 -8.99
C ASN A 141 -10.85 -7.05 -9.48
N ARG A 142 -10.23 -7.03 -10.66
CA ARG A 142 -9.63 -5.84 -11.30
C ARG A 142 -10.48 -5.26 -12.44
N ILE A 143 -11.37 -6.08 -13.02
CA ILE A 143 -12.47 -5.65 -13.89
C ILE A 143 -13.54 -4.93 -13.06
N LEU A 144 -13.81 -5.41 -11.84
CA LEU A 144 -14.74 -4.83 -10.86
C LEU A 144 -14.68 -3.30 -10.77
N LYS A 145 -15.82 -2.64 -10.95
CA LYS A 145 -16.05 -1.22 -10.64
C LYS A 145 -17.30 -1.08 -9.75
N HIS A 146 -17.32 -0.06 -8.89
CA HIS A 146 -18.45 0.29 -8.01
C HIS A 146 -19.08 -0.91 -7.25
N GLY A 147 -18.26 -1.89 -6.84
CA GLY A 147 -18.74 -3.11 -6.16
C GLY A 147 -19.55 -4.09 -7.02
N LYS A 148 -19.82 -3.81 -8.31
CA LYS A 148 -20.70 -4.62 -9.19
C LYS A 148 -20.05 -5.94 -9.60
N LYS A 149 -19.98 -6.90 -8.68
CA LYS A 149 -19.26 -8.17 -8.86
C LYS A 149 -19.89 -9.13 -9.87
N SER A 150 -21.22 -9.18 -9.93
CA SER A 150 -21.95 -9.99 -10.94
C SER A 150 -21.56 -9.57 -12.37
N LEU A 151 -21.59 -8.26 -12.66
CA LEU A 151 -21.19 -7.71 -13.95
C LEU A 151 -19.73 -8.02 -14.30
N ALA A 152 -18.82 -7.99 -13.33
CA ALA A 152 -17.41 -8.33 -13.56
C ALA A 152 -17.22 -9.82 -13.92
N TYR A 153 -17.98 -10.74 -13.33
CA TYR A 153 -18.02 -12.14 -13.74
C TYR A 153 -18.65 -12.30 -15.14
N GLN A 154 -19.76 -11.63 -15.42
CA GLN A 154 -20.41 -11.66 -16.74
C GLN A 154 -19.46 -11.22 -17.86
N ILE A 155 -18.74 -10.09 -17.68
CA ILE A 155 -17.73 -9.60 -18.64
C ILE A 155 -16.62 -10.65 -18.84
N MET A 156 -16.08 -11.20 -17.75
CA MET A 156 -14.99 -12.19 -17.84
C MET A 156 -15.43 -13.48 -18.55
N TYR A 157 -16.58 -14.04 -18.19
CA TYR A 157 -17.05 -15.29 -18.78
C TYR A 157 -17.55 -15.13 -20.22
N ARG A 158 -18.14 -13.98 -20.57
CA ARG A 158 -18.41 -13.62 -21.98
C ARG A 158 -17.13 -13.56 -22.79
N ALA A 159 -16.10 -12.86 -22.29
CA ALA A 159 -14.80 -12.79 -22.97
C ALA A 159 -14.18 -14.19 -23.15
N VAL A 160 -14.25 -15.05 -22.13
CA VAL A 160 -13.77 -16.45 -22.22
C VAL A 160 -14.55 -17.27 -23.26
N LYS A 161 -15.88 -17.11 -23.34
CA LYS A 161 -16.70 -17.74 -24.38
C LYS A 161 -16.30 -17.27 -25.78
N THR A 162 -16.08 -15.97 -25.97
CA THR A 162 -15.60 -15.41 -27.25
C THR A 162 -14.20 -15.92 -27.63
N ILE A 163 -13.28 -16.08 -26.66
CA ILE A 163 -11.96 -16.70 -26.92
C ILE A 163 -12.12 -18.15 -27.40
N GLN A 164 -12.98 -18.93 -26.75
CA GLN A 164 -13.25 -20.32 -27.12
C GLN A 164 -13.84 -20.42 -28.54
N GLN A 165 -14.77 -19.54 -28.88
CA GLN A 165 -15.39 -19.48 -30.22
C GLN A 165 -14.39 -19.05 -31.31
N ASN A 166 -13.56 -18.05 -31.04
CA ASN A 166 -12.66 -17.48 -32.06
C ASN A 166 -11.35 -18.25 -32.25
N THR A 167 -10.97 -19.12 -31.29
CA THR A 167 -9.66 -19.77 -31.27
C THR A 167 -9.74 -21.29 -31.24
N GLU A 168 -10.90 -21.85 -30.88
CA GLU A 168 -11.18 -23.28 -30.62
C GLU A 168 -10.34 -23.95 -29.51
N LYS A 169 -9.22 -23.33 -29.13
CA LYS A 169 -8.31 -23.73 -28.06
C LYS A 169 -8.88 -23.39 -26.69
N ASN A 170 -8.52 -24.22 -25.71
CA ASN A 170 -8.86 -24.01 -24.30
C ASN A 170 -8.45 -22.58 -23.82
N PRO A 171 -9.36 -21.76 -23.28
CA PRO A 171 -9.10 -20.34 -23.04
C PRO A 171 -8.14 -20.11 -21.87
N LEU A 172 -8.02 -21.08 -20.94
CA LEU A 172 -7.01 -21.06 -19.89
C LEU A 172 -5.60 -21.28 -20.46
N SER A 173 -5.48 -21.96 -21.61
CA SER A 173 -4.21 -22.07 -22.34
C SER A 173 -3.83 -20.73 -22.97
N VAL A 174 -4.77 -20.09 -23.68
CA VAL A 174 -4.60 -18.74 -24.24
C VAL A 174 -4.22 -17.74 -23.14
N LEU A 175 -4.90 -17.77 -21.99
CA LEU A 175 -4.58 -16.92 -20.84
C LEU A 175 -3.16 -17.18 -20.28
N ARG A 176 -2.73 -18.45 -20.17
CA ARG A 176 -1.35 -18.78 -19.73
C ARG A 176 -0.30 -18.28 -20.73
N GLN A 177 -0.58 -18.37 -22.03
CA GLN A 177 0.29 -17.86 -23.08
C GLN A 177 0.38 -16.33 -23.05
N ALA A 178 -0.76 -15.63 -22.97
CA ALA A 178 -0.81 -14.18 -22.80
C ALA A 178 -0.08 -13.69 -21.54
N ILE A 179 -0.18 -14.43 -20.41
CA ILE A 179 0.59 -14.12 -19.18
C ILE A 179 2.09 -14.18 -19.45
N ARG A 180 2.59 -15.24 -20.12
CA ARG A 180 4.02 -15.36 -20.45
C ARG A 180 4.48 -14.24 -21.40
N GLY A 181 3.66 -13.93 -22.42
CA GLY A 181 3.93 -12.85 -23.36
C GLY A 181 4.06 -11.49 -22.68
N VAL A 182 3.01 -11.05 -21.96
CA VAL A 182 2.87 -9.68 -21.41
C VAL A 182 3.59 -9.49 -20.06
N THR A 183 3.90 -10.54 -19.30
CA THR A 183 4.65 -10.37 -18.04
C THR A 183 6.07 -9.90 -18.34
N PRO A 184 6.51 -8.74 -17.82
CA PRO A 184 7.91 -8.32 -17.89
C PRO A 184 8.76 -9.10 -16.87
N ASP A 185 10.03 -9.27 -17.20
CA ASP A 185 11.03 -9.85 -16.29
C ASP A 185 11.82 -8.75 -15.56
N LEU A 186 12.01 -7.61 -16.23
CA LEU A 186 12.67 -6.40 -15.71
C LEU A 186 11.70 -5.21 -15.68
N THR A 187 11.81 -4.38 -14.64
CA THR A 187 11.16 -3.06 -14.56
C THR A 187 12.14 -2.04 -14.04
N VAL A 188 11.89 -0.76 -14.33
CA VAL A 188 12.56 0.35 -13.66
C VAL A 188 11.84 0.74 -12.36
N LYS A 189 12.62 1.15 -11.37
CA LYS A 189 12.15 1.82 -10.14
C LYS A 189 12.94 3.12 -9.97
N ALA A 190 12.25 4.22 -9.73
CA ALA A 190 12.90 5.48 -9.38
C ALA A 190 13.64 5.33 -8.04
N ARG A 191 14.93 5.71 -8.00
CA ARG A 191 15.75 5.82 -6.79
C ARG A 191 16.50 7.14 -6.83
N ARG A 192 16.49 7.87 -5.71
CA ARG A 192 17.27 9.10 -5.55
C ARG A 192 18.67 8.74 -5.06
N VAL A 193 19.70 9.23 -5.75
CA VAL A 193 21.13 8.99 -5.44
C VAL A 193 21.86 10.30 -5.76
N SER A 194 22.74 10.78 -4.87
CA SER A 194 23.58 11.96 -5.08
C SER A 194 22.85 13.20 -5.62
N GLY A 195 21.63 13.47 -5.09
CA GLY A 195 20.81 14.63 -5.48
C GLY A 195 19.84 14.38 -6.64
N SER A 196 20.21 13.56 -7.62
CA SER A 196 19.42 13.21 -8.82
C SER A 196 18.53 11.97 -8.62
N THR A 197 17.52 11.80 -9.48
CA THR A 197 16.64 10.60 -9.48
C THR A 197 16.89 9.75 -10.70
N HIS A 198 17.42 8.54 -10.48
CA HIS A 198 17.75 7.58 -11.53
C HIS A 198 16.70 6.48 -11.61
N GLN A 199 16.53 5.92 -12.82
CA GLN A 199 15.68 4.76 -13.05
C GLN A 199 16.52 3.48 -12.89
N VAL A 200 16.43 2.82 -11.74
CA VAL A 200 17.20 1.61 -11.45
C VAL A 200 16.44 0.38 -11.99
N PRO A 201 17.06 -0.49 -12.81
CA PRO A 201 16.44 -1.72 -13.28
C PRO A 201 16.46 -2.82 -12.20
N ILE A 202 15.28 -3.38 -11.94
CA ILE A 202 15.01 -4.38 -10.90
C ILE A 202 14.26 -5.58 -11.50
N GLU A 203 14.70 -6.78 -11.13
CA GLU A 203 14.08 -8.06 -11.47
C GLU A 203 12.76 -8.28 -10.73
N ILE A 204 11.78 -8.81 -11.45
CA ILE A 204 10.39 -8.85 -10.99
C ILE A 204 10.06 -10.21 -10.39
N ARG A 205 9.60 -10.21 -9.14
CA ARG A 205 9.10 -11.46 -8.52
C ARG A 205 7.81 -11.89 -9.20
N SER A 206 7.62 -13.20 -9.38
CA SER A 206 6.48 -13.79 -10.11
C SER A 206 5.09 -13.32 -9.64
N THR A 207 4.94 -12.91 -8.38
CA THR A 207 3.71 -12.31 -7.83
C THR A 207 3.48 -10.86 -8.28
N GLN A 208 4.54 -10.07 -8.43
CA GLN A 208 4.51 -8.71 -8.98
C GLN A 208 4.26 -8.74 -10.48
N GLY A 209 4.92 -9.66 -11.21
CA GLY A 209 4.73 -9.86 -12.66
C GLY A 209 3.26 -10.14 -13.00
N LYS A 210 2.62 -11.07 -12.30
CA LYS A 210 1.17 -11.34 -12.40
C LYS A 210 0.29 -10.10 -12.14
N ALA A 211 0.71 -9.21 -11.24
CA ALA A 211 -0.02 -7.98 -10.94
C ALA A 211 0.24 -6.83 -11.94
N LEU A 212 1.37 -6.85 -12.65
CA LEU A 212 1.66 -5.97 -13.79
C LEU A 212 0.87 -6.44 -15.02
N PHE A 213 0.93 -7.74 -15.34
CA PHE A 213 0.13 -8.38 -16.39
C PHE A 213 -1.34 -7.95 -16.37
N VAL A 214 -2.04 -8.17 -15.25
CA VAL A 214 -3.46 -7.84 -15.11
C VAL A 214 -3.71 -6.33 -15.30
N ARG A 215 -2.77 -5.48 -14.87
CA ARG A 215 -2.90 -4.02 -14.96
C ARG A 215 -2.74 -3.53 -16.39
N TRP A 216 -1.70 -3.99 -17.09
CA TRP A 216 -1.42 -3.61 -18.48
C TRP A 216 -2.46 -4.17 -19.44
N LEU A 217 -2.84 -5.44 -19.30
CA LEU A 217 -3.92 -6.05 -20.08
C LEU A 217 -5.23 -5.26 -19.96
N LEU A 218 -5.65 -4.92 -18.73
CA LEU A 218 -6.90 -4.16 -18.52
C LEU A 218 -6.79 -2.69 -18.95
N ALA A 219 -5.60 -2.08 -18.92
CA ALA A 219 -5.40 -0.74 -19.47
C ALA A 219 -5.54 -0.75 -21.00
N ALA A 220 -4.85 -1.68 -21.67
CA ALA A 220 -4.94 -1.88 -23.12
C ALA A 220 -6.36 -2.21 -23.57
N SER A 221 -7.00 -3.21 -22.94
CA SER A 221 -8.40 -3.60 -23.22
C SER A 221 -9.40 -2.45 -23.06
N ARG A 222 -9.16 -1.52 -22.12
CA ARG A 222 -10.04 -0.35 -21.93
C ARG A 222 -9.83 0.72 -23.01
N LYS A 223 -8.59 0.90 -23.48
CA LYS A 223 -8.23 1.85 -24.53
C LYS A 223 -8.68 1.40 -25.93
N ARG A 224 -8.76 0.08 -26.15
CA ARG A 224 -9.12 -0.53 -27.45
C ARG A 224 -10.49 -0.05 -27.97
N PRO A 225 -10.66 0.21 -29.28
CA PRO A 225 -11.97 0.46 -29.88
C PRO A 225 -12.86 -0.80 -29.84
N GLY A 226 -14.19 -0.61 -29.93
CA GLY A 226 -15.19 -1.69 -29.90
C GLY A 226 -16.37 -1.43 -28.96
N ARG A 227 -17.45 -2.21 -29.11
CA ARG A 227 -18.72 -2.01 -28.37
C ARG A 227 -18.68 -2.51 -26.91
N ASP A 228 -18.50 -3.82 -26.68
CA ASP A 228 -18.49 -4.41 -25.32
C ASP A 228 -17.06 -4.54 -24.76
N MET A 229 -16.91 -4.30 -23.46
CA MET A 229 -15.70 -4.59 -22.69
C MET A 229 -15.32 -6.08 -22.75
N ALA A 230 -16.29 -6.99 -22.82
CA ALA A 230 -16.03 -8.43 -22.98
C ALA A 230 -15.28 -8.72 -24.29
N PHE A 231 -15.76 -8.15 -25.41
CA PHE A 231 -15.11 -8.27 -26.71
C PHE A 231 -13.69 -7.68 -26.68
N LYS A 232 -13.52 -6.45 -26.18
CA LYS A 232 -12.21 -5.81 -26.08
C LYS A 232 -11.21 -6.64 -25.28
N LEU A 233 -11.65 -7.22 -24.16
CA LEU A 233 -10.82 -8.08 -23.31
C LEU A 233 -10.46 -9.40 -24.02
N SER A 234 -11.40 -10.02 -24.74
CA SER A 234 -11.12 -11.24 -25.49
C SER A 234 -10.12 -11.02 -26.62
N SER A 235 -10.27 -9.94 -27.39
CA SER A 235 -9.36 -9.59 -28.50
C SER A 235 -7.96 -9.26 -27.99
N GLU A 236 -7.84 -8.47 -26.92
CA GLU A 236 -6.54 -8.15 -26.33
C GLU A 236 -5.83 -9.39 -25.76
N LEU A 237 -6.58 -10.34 -25.18
CA LEU A 237 -6.02 -11.62 -24.72
C LEU A 237 -5.53 -12.52 -25.86
N VAL A 238 -6.27 -12.58 -26.98
CA VAL A 238 -5.87 -13.35 -28.17
C VAL A 238 -4.65 -12.73 -28.83
N ASP A 239 -4.60 -11.41 -28.96
CA ASP A 239 -3.45 -10.71 -29.53
C ASP A 239 -2.21 -10.85 -28.62
N ALA A 240 -2.37 -10.68 -27.31
CA ALA A 240 -1.30 -10.88 -26.34
C ALA A 240 -0.75 -12.32 -26.36
N ALA A 241 -1.60 -13.33 -26.56
CA ALA A 241 -1.15 -14.71 -26.73
C ALA A 241 -0.37 -14.91 -28.05
N LYS A 242 -0.68 -14.15 -29.10
CA LYS A 242 0.04 -14.12 -30.39
C LYS A 242 1.27 -13.19 -30.39
N GLY A 243 1.63 -12.58 -29.25
CA GLY A 243 2.76 -11.65 -29.14
C GLY A 243 2.50 -10.28 -29.77
N ARG A 244 1.24 -9.81 -29.78
CA ARG A 244 0.83 -8.51 -30.35
C ARG A 244 -0.07 -7.75 -29.36
N GLY A 245 -0.40 -6.51 -29.70
CA GLY A 245 -1.33 -5.66 -28.92
C GLY A 245 -0.63 -4.69 -27.97
N ASP A 246 -1.41 -3.76 -27.42
CA ASP A 246 -0.91 -2.66 -26.59
C ASP A 246 -0.32 -3.16 -25.26
N ALA A 247 -0.81 -4.29 -24.74
CA ALA A 247 -0.25 -4.93 -23.56
C ALA A 247 1.18 -5.48 -23.78
N ILE A 248 1.46 -6.03 -24.97
CA ILE A 248 2.80 -6.52 -25.35
C ILE A 248 3.74 -5.34 -25.59
N ARG A 249 3.30 -4.36 -26.38
CA ARG A 249 4.05 -3.11 -26.62
C ARG A 249 4.48 -2.46 -25.29
N LYS A 250 3.61 -2.49 -24.26
CA LYS A 250 3.97 -1.92 -22.96
C LYS A 250 5.05 -2.70 -22.21
N LYS A 251 5.13 -4.02 -22.39
CA LYS A 251 6.26 -4.83 -21.90
C LYS A 251 7.55 -4.44 -22.61
N GLU A 252 7.53 -4.39 -23.94
CA GLU A 252 8.71 -4.08 -24.77
C GLU A 252 9.29 -2.70 -24.46
N GLU A 253 8.45 -1.67 -24.33
CA GLU A 253 8.83 -0.34 -23.83
C GLU A 253 9.53 -0.41 -22.46
N THR A 254 9.00 -1.23 -21.55
CA THR A 254 9.52 -1.36 -20.18
C THR A 254 10.86 -2.11 -20.16
N HIS A 255 11.03 -3.13 -20.99
CA HIS A 255 12.30 -3.84 -21.15
C HIS A 255 13.37 -2.93 -21.78
N ARG A 256 13.08 -2.28 -22.90
CA ARG A 256 14.00 -1.33 -23.57
C ARG A 256 14.46 -0.22 -22.61
N MET A 257 13.55 0.31 -21.80
CA MET A 257 13.86 1.32 -20.78
C MET A 257 14.69 0.76 -19.61
N ALA A 258 14.50 -0.50 -19.21
CA ALA A 258 15.32 -1.15 -18.20
C ALA A 258 16.74 -1.49 -18.71
N GLU A 259 16.85 -1.89 -19.98
CA GLU A 259 18.12 -2.19 -20.67
C GLU A 259 18.94 -0.92 -20.88
N ALA A 260 18.33 0.17 -21.35
CA ALA A 260 18.99 1.47 -21.48
C ALA A 260 19.56 1.99 -20.14
N ASN A 261 18.91 1.64 -19.02
CA ASN A 261 19.36 2.00 -17.66
C ASN A 261 20.20 0.92 -16.97
N ARG A 262 20.69 -0.11 -17.69
CA ARG A 262 21.44 -1.25 -17.11
C ARG A 262 22.67 -0.83 -16.30
N ALA A 263 23.32 0.29 -16.67
CA ALA A 263 24.44 0.86 -15.91
C ALA A 263 24.08 1.14 -14.44
N PHE A 264 22.84 1.57 -14.15
CA PHE A 264 22.37 1.89 -12.79
C PHE A 264 21.96 0.66 -11.97
N ALA A 265 22.12 -0.57 -12.48
CA ALA A 265 21.74 -1.80 -11.78
C ALA A 265 22.49 -2.05 -10.47
N HIS A 266 23.64 -1.41 -10.24
CA HIS A 266 24.37 -1.49 -8.97
C HIS A 266 23.67 -0.74 -7.82
N PHE A 267 22.78 0.22 -8.12
CA PHE A 267 21.98 0.95 -7.13
C PHE A 267 20.66 0.21 -6.74
N ARG A 268 20.68 -1.11 -6.65
CA ARG A 268 19.49 -1.96 -6.35
C ARG A 268 19.01 -1.91 -4.90
#